data_AF-A0A238YH01-F1
#
_entry.id   AF-A0A238YH01-F1
#
_cell.length_a   1.000
_cell.length_b   1.000
_cell.length_c   1.000
_cell.angle_alpha   90.00
_cell.angle_beta   90.00
_cell.angle_gamma   90.00
#
_symmetry.space_group_name_H-M   'P 1'
#
loop_
_entity.id
_entity.type
_entity.pdbx_description
1 polymer ?
#
loop_
_entity_poly.entity_id
_entity_poly.type
_entity_poly.pdbx_seq_one_letter_code
_entity_poly.pdbx_strand_id
1 'polypeptide(L)'
;MKFVTKRIHAFLDYPVAIALMVLPFVLGLGSSNPLALQLSVATGIAAFILTLLTDHHLGAFKVVSYKMHLIVDFAVAVVFLLAPFVLSFEGIDMYYYLINGAAVLIVVSLHKPEIAAS
;
A
#
# COMPACT_ATOMS: atom_id res chain seq x y z
N MET A 1 13.18 -11.74 11.72
CA MET A 1 14.34 -11.00 11.18
C MET A 1 13.81 -9.82 10.36
N LYS A 2 14.24 -8.57 10.62
CA LYS A 2 13.82 -7.38 9.87
C LYS A 2 14.88 -7.06 8.81
N PHE A 3 14.51 -7.10 7.53
CA PHE A 3 15.48 -6.97 6.42
C PHE A 3 15.00 -6.04 5.29
N VAL A 4 13.75 -5.60 5.31
CA VAL A 4 13.24 -4.64 4.31
C VAL A 4 13.87 -3.29 4.59
N THR A 5 14.87 -2.94 3.78
CA THR A 5 15.54 -1.63 3.86
C THR A 5 14.71 -0.56 3.18
N LYS A 6 14.93 0.71 3.54
CA LYS A 6 14.34 1.87 2.86
C LYS A 6 14.53 1.84 1.34
N ARG A 7 15.65 1.28 0.87
CA ARG A 7 15.94 1.13 -0.56
C ARG A 7 15.01 0.10 -1.23
N ILE A 8 14.80 -1.05 -0.58
CA ILE A 8 13.93 -2.11 -1.10
C ILE A 8 12.48 -1.62 -1.11
N HIS A 9 12.02 -1.03 0.00
CA HIS A 9 10.65 -0.52 0.14
C HIS A 9 10.31 0.49 -0.96
N ALA A 10 11.15 1.53 -1.13
CA ALA A 10 10.93 2.55 -2.16
C ALA A 10 10.88 1.98 -3.60
N PHE A 11 11.53 0.84 -3.87
CA PHE A 11 11.43 0.17 -5.17
C PHE A 11 10.12 -0.61 -5.33
N LEU A 12 9.57 -1.14 -4.24
CA LEU A 12 8.29 -1.85 -4.23
C LEU A 12 7.10 -0.90 -4.37
N ASP A 13 7.19 0.31 -3.81
CA ASP A 13 6.06 1.24 -3.75
C ASP A 13 5.51 1.62 -5.14
N TYR A 14 6.39 1.85 -6.12
CA TYR A 14 5.98 2.24 -7.47
C TYR A 14 5.17 1.13 -8.18
N PRO A 15 5.69 -0.11 -8.33
CA PRO A 15 4.90 -1.22 -8.87
C PRO A 15 3.62 -1.49 -8.10
N VAL A 16 3.66 -1.43 -6.75
CA VAL A 16 2.47 -1.67 -5.92
C VAL A 16 1.41 -0.60 -6.18
N ALA A 17 1.79 0.68 -6.20
CA ALA A 17 0.85 1.76 -6.48
C ALA A 17 0.21 1.63 -7.88
N ILE A 18 1.02 1.29 -8.89
CA ILE A 18 0.50 1.02 -10.25
C ILE A 18 -0.43 -0.20 -10.26
N ALA A 19 -0.07 -1.28 -9.56
CA ALA A 19 -0.88 -2.47 -9.46
C ALA A 19 -2.24 -2.18 -8.80
N LEU A 20 -2.29 -1.34 -7.77
CA LEU A 20 -3.54 -0.90 -7.13
C LEU A 20 -4.44 -0.08 -8.06
N MET A 21 -3.86 0.62 -9.04
CA MET A 21 -4.62 1.36 -10.06
C MET A 21 -5.10 0.46 -11.20
N VAL A 22 -4.32 -0.54 -11.60
CA VAL A 22 -4.59 -1.32 -12.84
C VAL A 22 -5.28 -2.65 -12.56
N LEU A 23 -4.83 -3.41 -11.54
CA LEU A 23 -5.37 -4.75 -11.26
C LEU A 23 -6.88 -4.78 -10.99
N PRO A 24 -7.50 -3.77 -10.33
CA PRO A 24 -8.95 -3.79 -10.14
C PRO A 24 -9.72 -3.92 -11.46
N PHE A 25 -9.26 -3.28 -12.53
CA PHE A 25 -9.89 -3.38 -13.85
C PHE A 25 -9.65 -4.74 -14.49
N VAL A 26 -8.43 -5.28 -14.37
CA VAL A 26 -8.04 -6.58 -14.95
C VAL A 26 -8.79 -7.73 -14.28
N LEU A 27 -8.98 -7.65 -12.97
CA LEU A 27 -9.64 -8.68 -12.15
C LEU A 27 -11.17 -8.51 -12.09
N GLY A 28 -11.72 -7.43 -12.66
CA GLY A 28 -13.15 -7.15 -12.64
C GLY A 28 -13.68 -6.83 -11.24
N LEU A 29 -12.89 -6.09 -10.44
CA LEU A 29 -13.31 -5.67 -9.11
C LEU A 29 -14.55 -4.79 -9.14
N GLY A 30 -15.31 -4.84 -8.05
CA GLY A 30 -16.51 -4.02 -7.88
C GLY A 30 -17.82 -4.78 -8.15
N SER A 31 -17.73 -6.09 -8.40
CA SER A 31 -18.89 -6.94 -8.65
C SER A 31 -19.77 -7.14 -7.40
N SER A 32 -19.17 -7.24 -6.22
CA SER A 32 -19.90 -7.32 -4.95
C SER A 32 -20.31 -5.95 -4.42
N ASN A 33 -19.43 -4.95 -4.58
CA ASN A 33 -19.68 -3.57 -4.19
C ASN A 33 -18.79 -2.62 -5.01
N PRO A 34 -19.32 -1.60 -5.70
CA PRO A 34 -18.53 -0.66 -6.50
C PRO A 34 -17.37 0.01 -5.74
N LEU A 35 -17.49 0.14 -4.42
CA LEU A 35 -16.43 0.67 -3.57
C LEU A 35 -15.14 -0.17 -3.64
N ALA A 36 -15.22 -1.47 -3.96
CA ALA A 36 -14.03 -2.31 -4.09
C ALA A 36 -13.09 -1.83 -5.20
N LEU A 37 -13.61 -1.34 -6.33
CA LEU A 37 -12.78 -0.76 -7.38
C LEU A 37 -12.29 0.63 -6.99
N GLN A 38 -13.20 1.48 -6.51
CA GLN A 38 -12.90 2.88 -6.19
C GLN A 38 -11.86 3.02 -5.09
N LEU A 39 -11.99 2.25 -4.01
CA LEU A 39 -11.06 2.26 -2.88
C LEU A 39 -9.66 1.83 -3.32
N SER A 40 -9.53 0.83 -4.18
CA SER A 40 -8.23 0.37 -4.68
C SER A 40 -7.56 1.43 -5.54
N VAL A 41 -8.27 1.97 -6.53
CA VAL A 41 -7.72 2.98 -7.45
C VAL A 41 -7.36 4.25 -6.70
N ALA A 42 -8.22 4.73 -5.81
CA ALA A 42 -7.95 5.90 -4.98
C ALA A 42 -6.73 5.69 -4.07
N THR A 43 -6.62 4.51 -3.45
CA THR A 43 -5.45 4.16 -2.63
C THR A 43 -4.18 4.07 -3.47
N GLY A 44 -4.24 3.50 -4.68
CA GLY A 44 -3.11 3.46 -5.60
C GLY A 44 -2.61 4.86 -5.96
N ILE A 45 -3.52 5.79 -6.29
CA ILE A 45 -3.18 7.19 -6.58
C ILE A 45 -2.56 7.86 -5.35
N ALA A 46 -3.18 7.70 -4.18
CA ALA A 46 -2.68 8.26 -2.93
C ALA A 46 -1.29 7.71 -2.56
N ALA A 47 -1.08 6.40 -2.72
CA ALA A 47 0.20 5.73 -2.48
C ALA A 47 1.27 6.24 -3.45
N PHE A 48 0.96 6.37 -4.74
CA PHE A 48 1.91 6.92 -5.72
C PHE A 48 2.33 8.35 -5.37
N ILE A 49 1.37 9.21 -5.02
CA ILE A 49 1.65 10.57 -4.56
C ILE A 49 2.51 10.54 -3.30
N LEU A 50 2.16 9.70 -2.32
CA LEU A 50 2.94 9.54 -1.09
C LEU A 50 4.39 9.15 -1.42
N THR A 51 4.62 8.16 -2.28
CA THR A 51 5.97 7.74 -2.72
C THR A 51 6.75 8.88 -3.37
N LEU A 52 6.13 9.68 -4.26
CA LEU A 52 6.78 10.84 -4.88
C LEU A 52 7.16 11.91 -3.86
N LEU A 53 6.34 12.10 -2.83
CA LEU A 53 6.58 13.08 -1.77
C LEU A 53 7.54 12.56 -0.69
N THR A 54 7.80 11.26 -0.61
CA THR A 54 8.56 10.65 0.48
C THR A 54 10.07 10.91 0.35
N ASP A 55 10.71 11.22 1.47
CA ASP A 55 12.15 11.40 1.58
C ASP A 55 12.88 10.05 1.54
N HIS A 56 12.99 9.51 0.33
CA HIS A 56 13.83 8.37 -0.01
C HIS A 56 14.52 8.59 -1.36
N HIS A 57 15.45 7.71 -1.72
CA HIS A 57 16.27 7.87 -2.92
C HIS A 57 15.49 7.96 -4.25
N LEU A 58 14.31 7.36 -4.35
CA LEU A 58 13.41 7.44 -5.53
C LEU A 58 12.32 8.52 -5.39
N GLY A 59 12.37 9.37 -4.37
CA GLY A 59 11.36 10.40 -4.12
C GLY A 59 11.64 11.63 -4.98
N ALA A 60 10.59 12.24 -5.53
CA ALA A 60 10.72 13.40 -6.40
C ALA A 60 10.86 14.71 -5.59
N PHE A 61 10.00 14.91 -4.58
CA PHE A 61 9.93 16.16 -3.82
C PHE A 61 10.46 16.04 -2.38
N LYS A 62 10.46 14.83 -1.80
CA LYS A 62 11.08 14.51 -0.50
C LYS A 62 10.64 15.41 0.66
N VAL A 63 9.36 15.76 0.72
CA VAL A 63 8.76 16.60 1.78
C VAL A 63 8.11 15.79 2.90
N VAL A 64 7.80 14.52 2.68
CA VAL A 64 7.21 13.60 3.67
C VAL A 64 8.31 12.72 4.25
N SER A 65 8.43 12.66 5.58
CA SER A 65 9.42 11.77 6.20
C SER A 65 9.11 10.29 5.91
N TYR A 66 10.14 9.48 5.73
CA TYR A 66 9.97 8.04 5.50
C TYR A 66 9.28 7.32 6.66
N LYS A 67 9.43 7.81 7.91
CA LYS A 67 8.67 7.29 9.05
C LYS A 67 7.16 7.52 8.89
N MET A 68 6.76 8.69 8.39
CA MET A 68 5.35 9.00 8.13
C MET A 68 4.80 8.12 7.01
N HIS A 69 5.58 7.88 5.96
CA HIS A 69 5.21 6.94 4.89
C HIS A 69 4.84 5.56 5.45
N LEU A 70 5.71 4.97 6.27
CA LEU A 70 5.44 3.65 6.88
C LEU A 70 4.19 3.62 7.78
N ILE A 71 3.87 4.73 8.46
CA ILE A 71 2.65 4.83 9.26
C ILE A 71 1.42 4.80 8.34
N VAL A 72 1.47 5.51 7.21
CA VAL A 72 0.38 5.50 6.23
C VAL A 72 0.22 4.10 5.61
N ASP A 73 1.32 3.42 5.25
CA ASP A 73 1.26 2.05 4.73
C ASP A 73 0.63 1.08 5.73
N PHE A 74 0.99 1.19 7.01
CA PHE A 74 0.36 0.40 8.07
C PHE A 74 -1.14 0.67 8.15
N ALA A 75 -1.55 1.94 8.08
CA ALA A 75 -2.97 2.31 8.10
C ALA A 75 -3.71 1.74 6.88
N VAL A 76 -3.12 1.82 5.68
CA VAL A 76 -3.67 1.22 4.45
C VAL A 76 -3.83 -0.29 4.60
N ALA A 77 -2.83 -0.98 5.16
CA ALA A 77 -2.90 -2.41 5.39
C ALA A 77 -4.06 -2.80 6.32
N VAL A 78 -4.25 -2.06 7.42
CA VAL A 78 -5.36 -2.27 8.34
C VAL A 78 -6.70 -2.00 7.65
N VAL A 79 -6.82 -0.89 6.92
CA VAL A 79 -8.04 -0.57 6.16
C VAL A 79 -8.36 -1.67 5.17
N PHE A 80 -7.38 -2.17 4.42
CA PHE A 80 -7.58 -3.24 3.43
C PHE A 80 -8.00 -4.55 4.08
N LEU A 81 -7.47 -4.90 5.24
CA LEU A 81 -7.87 -6.11 5.96
C LEU A 81 -9.29 -6.00 6.52
N LEU A 82 -9.77 -4.81 6.86
CA LEU A 82 -11.10 -4.59 7.43
C LEU A 82 -12.18 -4.31 6.37
N ALA A 83 -11.81 -3.70 5.23
CA ALA A 83 -12.74 -3.26 4.21
C ALA A 83 -13.70 -4.36 3.72
N PRO A 84 -13.25 -5.62 3.47
CA PRO A 84 -14.18 -6.66 3.03
C PRO A 84 -15.30 -6.95 4.01
N PHE A 85 -15.03 -6.87 5.31
CA PHE A 85 -16.01 -7.14 6.35
C PHE A 85 -16.94 -5.95 6.60
N VAL A 86 -16.42 -4.72 6.47
CA VAL A 86 -17.20 -3.49 6.69
C VAL A 86 -18.08 -3.15 5.48
N LEU A 87 -17.59 -3.41 4.27
CA LEU A 87 -18.25 -3.04 3.01
C LEU A 87 -18.89 -4.24 2.30
N SER A 88 -18.88 -5.41 2.93
CA SER A 88 -19.45 -6.66 2.41
C SER A 88 -18.87 -7.05 1.05
N PHE A 89 -17.54 -7.02 0.92
CA PHE A 89 -16.90 -7.53 -0.29
C PHE A 89 -16.90 -9.05 -0.29
N GLU A 90 -17.18 -9.65 -1.45
CA GLU A 90 -17.26 -11.09 -1.63
C GLU A 90 -16.39 -11.57 -2.80
N GLY A 91 -16.06 -12.86 -2.81
CA GLY A 91 -15.31 -13.49 -3.90
C GLY A 91 -13.98 -12.79 -4.20
N ILE A 92 -13.77 -12.40 -5.45
CA ILE A 92 -12.52 -11.79 -5.91
C ILE A 92 -12.24 -10.45 -5.23
N ASP A 93 -13.28 -9.66 -4.93
CA ASP A 93 -13.15 -8.38 -4.24
C ASP A 93 -12.56 -8.63 -2.84
N MET A 94 -13.11 -9.57 -2.08
CA MET A 94 -12.60 -9.92 -0.75
C MET A 94 -11.13 -10.38 -0.80
N TYR A 95 -10.81 -11.35 -1.66
CA TYR A 95 -9.47 -11.91 -1.73
C TYR A 95 -8.43 -10.88 -2.14
N TYR A 96 -8.77 -9.99 -3.07
CA TYR A 96 -7.91 -8.90 -3.48
C TYR A 96 -7.46 -8.04 -2.30
N TYR A 97 -8.42 -7.61 -1.47
CA TYR A 97 -8.15 -6.75 -0.32
C TYR A 97 -7.39 -7.47 0.79
N LEU A 98 -7.75 -8.72 1.10
CA LEU A 98 -7.06 -9.50 2.12
C LEU A 98 -5.59 -9.78 1.74
N ILE A 99 -5.35 -10.15 0.48
CA ILE A 99 -3.99 -10.46 0.00
C ILE A 99 -3.12 -9.19 0.00
N ASN A 100 -3.62 -8.08 -0.56
CA ASN A 100 -2.86 -6.82 -0.59
C ASN A 100 -2.63 -6.28 0.83
N GLY A 101 -3.66 -6.28 1.68
CA GLY A 101 -3.56 -5.83 3.07
C GLY A 101 -2.54 -6.66 3.86
N ALA A 102 -2.56 -7.98 3.73
CA ALA A 102 -1.56 -8.86 4.35
C ALA A 102 -0.15 -8.61 3.80
N ALA A 103 0.01 -8.45 2.48
CA ALA A 103 1.30 -8.18 1.86
C ALA A 103 1.91 -6.86 2.37
N VAL A 104 1.15 -5.76 2.39
CA VAL A 104 1.62 -4.48 2.90
C VAL A 104 1.98 -4.58 4.39
N LEU A 105 1.13 -5.22 5.20
CA LEU A 105 1.39 -5.41 6.63
C LEU A 105 2.70 -6.17 6.88
N ILE A 106 2.97 -7.21 6.09
CA ILE A 106 4.21 -7.99 6.17
C ILE A 106 5.40 -7.13 5.80
N VAL A 107 5.35 -6.39 4.68
CA VAL A 107 6.44 -5.53 4.21
C VAL A 107 6.79 -4.48 5.28
N VAL A 108 5.78 -3.78 5.81
CA VAL A 108 5.94 -2.78 6.86
C VAL A 108 6.48 -3.39 8.16
N SER A 109 5.98 -4.57 8.57
CA SER A 109 6.43 -5.25 9.80
C SER A 109 7.87 -5.75 9.71
N LEU A 110 8.33 -6.12 8.52
CA LEU A 110 9.69 -6.59 8.24
C LEU A 110 10.68 -5.43 7.99
N HIS A 111 10.22 -4.18 8.09
CA HIS A 111 11.06 -3.00 7.93
C HIS A 111 12.23 -2.99 8.93
N LYS A 112 13.46 -2.85 8.41
CA LYS A 112 14.68 -2.70 9.20
C LYS A 112 14.83 -1.22 9.61
N PRO A 113 14.82 -0.89 10.92
CA PRO A 113 14.99 0.48 11.39
C PRO A 113 16.28 1.10 10.85
N GLU A 114 16.22 2.35 10.41
CA GLU A 114 17.43 3.11 10.13
C GLU A 114 18.14 3.38 11.46
N ILE A 115 19.43 2.99 11.55
CA ILE A 115 20.26 3.37 12.69
C ILE A 115 20.45 4.88 12.58
N ALA A 116 19.96 5.63 13.57
CA ALA A 116 20.22 7.06 13.63
C ALA A 116 21.73 7.26 13.65
N ALA A 117 22.26 7.95 12.65
CA ALA A 117 23.62 8.47 12.72
C ALA A 117 23.64 9.52 13.85
N SER A 118 24.26 9.15 14.97
CA SER A 118 24.58 10.03 16.09
C SER A 118 25.64 11.05 15.70
#